data_AF-A0A5C6TTF0-F1
#
_entry.id   AF-A0A5C6TTF0-F1
#
_cell.length_a   1.000
_cell.length_b   1.000
_cell.length_c   1.000
_cell.angle_alpha   90.00
_cell.angle_beta   90.00
_cell.angle_gamma   90.00
#
_symmetry.space_group_name_H-M   'P 1'
#
loop_
_entity.id
_entity.type
_entity.pdbx_description
1 polymer ?
#
loop_
_entity_poly.entity_id
_entity_poly.type
_entity_poly.pdbx_seq_one_letter_code
_entity_poly.pdbx_strand_id
1 'polypeptide(L)'
;MLNFIENSAEFGHFERADAVLPTRAPALTDNAMRCDVADQSDSANPSTVNSERWLPVPGFEGLYEVSDQGRVRSLDRVIETASRWGGIKTNRLRGRILKPTPSGSRRQHLIVSLGRGNLVFVHRLVLLAFVGPRPDGMECRHLDGNGSNNNLSNLIWGTRLENMGDRTRLGEHNAPRGERNRRAVLTTEQAVEIKRLLRVGQRQSDIARRFGVHRNVVCKIASGHTWAWLR
;
A
#
# COMPACT_ATOMS: atom_id res chain seq x y z
N MET A 1 -20.66 -34.63 -12.04
CA MET A 1 -20.12 -34.53 -13.41
C MET A 1 -19.52 -33.13 -13.52
N LEU A 2 -18.25 -32.95 -13.17
CA LEU A 2 -17.11 -32.94 -14.10
C LEU A 2 -17.25 -31.84 -15.17
N ASN A 3 -16.48 -30.75 -15.05
CA ASN A 3 -15.32 -30.56 -15.91
C ASN A 3 -14.40 -29.43 -15.39
N PHE A 4 -13.20 -29.87 -15.03
CA PHE A 4 -11.96 -29.10 -15.03
C PHE A 4 -11.70 -28.55 -16.44
N ILE A 5 -11.19 -27.32 -16.55
CA ILE A 5 -10.32 -26.92 -17.66
C ILE A 5 -9.15 -26.15 -17.05
N GLU A 6 -8.01 -26.83 -16.93
CA GLU A 6 -6.70 -26.24 -17.02
C GLU A 6 -6.51 -25.68 -18.44
N ASN A 7 -5.82 -24.56 -18.60
CA ASN A 7 -5.05 -24.35 -19.82
C ASN A 7 -3.84 -23.45 -19.57
N SER A 8 -2.68 -24.10 -19.61
CA SER A 8 -1.35 -23.51 -19.78
C SER A 8 -1.11 -23.25 -21.27
N ALA A 9 -0.50 -22.11 -21.61
CA ALA A 9 0.30 -21.90 -22.82
C ALA A 9 1.11 -20.60 -22.58
N GLU A 10 2.40 -20.64 -22.24
CA GLU A 10 3.57 -20.93 -23.07
C GLU A 10 3.93 -19.85 -24.12
N PHE A 11 5.13 -19.30 -23.90
CA PHE A 11 6.15 -18.78 -24.81
C PHE A 11 5.82 -17.68 -25.83
N GLY A 12 6.37 -16.49 -25.54
CA GLY A 12 6.79 -15.51 -26.53
C GLY A 12 8.17 -14.97 -26.14
N HIS A 13 9.22 -15.61 -26.64
CA HIS A 13 10.58 -15.04 -26.69
C HIS A 13 10.50 -13.71 -27.45
N PHE A 14 10.98 -12.61 -26.84
CA PHE A 14 11.27 -11.39 -27.58
C PHE A 14 12.72 -10.99 -27.34
N GLU A 15 13.39 -10.72 -28.45
CA GLU A 15 14.83 -10.63 -28.63
C GLU A 15 15.43 -9.40 -27.93
N ARG A 16 16.68 -9.57 -27.50
CA ARG A 16 17.56 -8.50 -27.04
C ARG A 16 17.91 -7.62 -28.24
N ALA A 17 17.50 -6.37 -28.21
CA ALA A 17 18.06 -5.33 -29.07
C ALA A 17 19.11 -4.55 -28.28
N ASP A 18 20.37 -4.78 -28.62
CA ASP A 18 21.51 -3.95 -28.25
C ASP A 18 21.36 -2.56 -28.87
N ALA A 19 21.27 -1.51 -28.04
CA ALA A 19 21.29 -0.12 -28.48
C ALA A 19 22.50 0.60 -27.87
N VAL A 20 23.48 0.78 -28.75
CA VAL A 20 24.75 1.49 -28.61
C VAL A 20 24.51 2.96 -28.20
N LEU A 21 25.24 3.39 -27.16
CA LEU A 21 25.38 4.80 -26.77
C LEU A 21 26.25 5.57 -27.78
N PRO A 22 25.85 6.75 -28.27
CA PRO A 22 26.78 7.67 -28.91
C PRO A 22 27.40 8.65 -27.89
N THR A 23 28.72 8.60 -27.81
CA THR A 23 29.60 9.54 -27.12
C THR A 23 29.83 10.82 -27.92
N ARG A 24 30.14 11.89 -27.18
CA ARG A 24 30.88 13.13 -27.52
C ARG A 24 30.11 14.37 -28.00
N ALA A 25 30.13 15.36 -27.11
CA ALA A 25 30.03 16.79 -27.37
C ALA A 25 31.30 17.35 -28.03
N PRO A 26 31.21 18.55 -28.64
CA PRO A 26 32.29 19.52 -28.59
C PRO A 26 31.83 20.89 -28.05
N ALA A 27 32.83 21.63 -27.59
CA ALA A 27 32.75 22.84 -26.78
C ALA A 27 32.64 24.14 -27.60
N LEU A 28 32.01 25.12 -26.95
CA LEU A 28 32.32 26.57 -26.84
C LEU A 28 33.05 27.27 -28.01
N THR A 29 32.41 28.33 -28.52
CA THR A 29 33.08 29.60 -28.82
C THR A 29 32.17 30.78 -28.48
N ASP A 30 32.79 31.76 -27.81
CA ASP A 30 32.30 33.09 -27.44
C ASP A 30 31.65 33.87 -28.59
N ASN A 31 30.61 34.64 -28.28
CA ASN A 31 30.55 36.02 -28.75
C ASN A 31 29.71 36.89 -27.81
N ALA A 32 30.35 37.92 -27.26
CA ALA A 32 29.74 38.95 -26.43
C ALA A 32 29.35 40.14 -27.29
N MET A 33 28.08 40.57 -27.20
CA MET A 33 27.69 41.94 -27.52
C MET A 33 26.50 42.35 -26.64
N ARG A 34 26.76 43.37 -25.81
CA ARG A 34 25.80 44.08 -24.98
C ARG A 34 24.89 44.94 -25.87
N CYS A 35 23.59 44.94 -25.59
CA CYS A 35 22.84 46.15 -25.22
C CYS A 35 21.39 45.82 -24.87
N ASP A 36 20.86 46.66 -23.99
CA ASP A 36 19.45 46.90 -23.70
C ASP A 36 18.84 46.24 -22.45
N VAL A 37 18.76 47.11 -21.45
CA VAL A 37 18.02 47.04 -20.20
C VAL A 37 16.53 46.97 -20.52
N ALA A 38 15.92 45.83 -20.21
CA ALA A 38 14.49 45.74 -19.92
C ALA A 38 14.34 44.93 -18.63
N ASP A 39 14.20 45.69 -17.55
CA ASP A 39 13.68 45.26 -16.27
C ASP A 39 12.32 44.58 -16.48
N GLN A 40 12.30 43.25 -16.45
CA GLN A 40 11.11 42.48 -16.15
C GLN A 40 11.51 41.51 -15.05
N SER A 41 11.35 41.99 -13.82
CA SER A 41 11.11 41.14 -12.66
C SER A 41 9.86 40.30 -12.92
N ASP A 42 10.01 39.18 -13.62
CA ASP A 42 9.03 38.09 -13.61
C ASP A 42 9.15 37.40 -12.25
N SER A 43 8.52 38.04 -11.27
CA SER A 43 8.26 37.50 -9.96
C SER A 43 7.57 36.14 -10.12
N ALA A 44 8.29 35.11 -9.69
CA ALA A 44 7.82 33.81 -9.26
C ALA A 44 6.30 33.76 -9.01
N ASN A 45 5.60 32.98 -9.83
CA ASN A 45 4.36 32.36 -9.41
C ASN A 45 4.44 30.85 -9.63
N PRO A 46 5.08 30.07 -8.73
CA PRO A 46 5.00 28.62 -8.78
C PRO A 46 3.67 28.16 -8.17
N SER A 47 2.55 28.72 -8.62
CA SER A 47 1.26 28.04 -8.47
C SER A 47 1.13 27.05 -9.62
N THR A 48 2.00 26.03 -9.59
CA THR A 48 1.79 24.81 -10.38
C THR A 48 0.42 24.28 -10.00
N VAL A 49 -0.56 24.50 -10.87
CA VAL A 49 -1.85 23.84 -10.80
C VAL A 49 -1.54 22.35 -10.81
N ASN A 50 -1.65 21.68 -9.67
CA ASN A 50 -1.56 20.23 -9.57
C ASN A 50 -2.76 19.64 -10.30
N SER A 51 -2.69 19.62 -11.63
CA SER A 51 -3.70 19.03 -12.50
C SER A 51 -3.69 17.52 -12.27
N GLU A 52 -4.77 17.03 -11.68
CA GLU A 52 -5.00 15.61 -11.50
C GLU A 52 -4.92 14.87 -12.83
N ARG A 53 -4.07 13.85 -12.90
CA ARG A 53 -3.92 13.01 -14.08
C ARG A 53 -4.90 11.86 -14.02
N TRP A 54 -5.54 11.55 -15.15
CA TRP A 54 -6.48 10.44 -15.29
C TRP A 54 -5.95 9.44 -16.32
N LEU A 55 -6.00 8.15 -15.99
CA LEU A 55 -5.60 7.06 -16.89
C LEU A 55 -6.72 6.01 -16.98
N PRO A 56 -6.85 5.30 -18.12
CA PRO A 56 -7.79 4.20 -18.26
C PRO A 56 -7.44 3.09 -17.27
N VAL A 57 -8.47 2.45 -16.71
CA VAL A 57 -8.29 1.27 -15.86
C VAL A 57 -8.02 0.05 -16.75
N PRO A 58 -6.87 -0.65 -16.61
CA PRO A 58 -6.59 -1.83 -17.41
C PRO A 58 -7.66 -2.93 -17.25
N GLY A 59 -8.12 -3.50 -18.36
CA GLY A 59 -9.23 -4.46 -18.45
C GLY A 59 -10.64 -3.82 -18.43
N PHE A 60 -10.71 -2.50 -18.30
CA PHE A 60 -11.94 -1.70 -18.29
C PHE A 60 -11.81 -0.44 -19.16
N GLU A 61 -10.97 -0.51 -20.19
CA GLU A 61 -10.66 0.58 -21.11
C GLU A 61 -11.93 1.08 -21.81
N GLY A 62 -12.04 2.40 -21.98
CA GLY A 62 -13.23 3.04 -22.54
C GLY A 62 -14.47 3.03 -21.63
N LEU A 63 -14.40 2.38 -20.46
CA LEU A 63 -15.51 2.31 -19.50
C LEU A 63 -15.22 3.09 -18.21
N TYR A 64 -13.97 3.05 -17.74
CA TYR A 64 -13.56 3.62 -16.45
C TYR A 64 -12.14 4.20 -16.52
N GLU A 65 -11.93 5.24 -15.71
CA GLU A 65 -10.62 5.87 -15.50
C GLU A 65 -10.35 6.06 -14.01
N VAL A 66 -9.08 6.04 -13.64
CA VAL A 66 -8.59 6.28 -12.30
C VAL A 66 -7.59 7.43 -12.32
N SER A 67 -7.59 8.23 -11.26
CA SER A 67 -6.67 9.35 -11.13
C SER A 67 -5.49 9.07 -10.23
N ASP A 68 -4.44 9.87 -10.37
CA ASP A 68 -3.28 9.87 -9.49
C ASP A 68 -3.60 10.30 -8.05
N GLN A 69 -4.78 10.90 -7.81
CA GLN A 69 -5.30 11.23 -6.49
C GLN A 69 -6.21 10.16 -5.89
N GLY A 70 -6.38 9.02 -6.58
CA GLY A 70 -7.23 7.92 -6.11
C GLY A 70 -8.72 8.14 -6.33
N ARG A 71 -9.12 9.02 -7.25
CA ARG A 71 -10.51 9.12 -7.70
C ARG A 71 -10.75 8.14 -8.85
N VAL A 72 -11.95 7.57 -8.91
CA VAL A 72 -12.35 6.66 -10.00
C VAL A 72 -13.61 7.22 -10.64
N ARG A 73 -13.65 7.28 -11.97
CA ARG A 73 -14.83 7.74 -12.72
C ARG A 73 -15.23 6.73 -13.79
N SER A 74 -16.53 6.66 -14.07
CA SER A 74 -17.02 6.02 -15.28
C SER A 74 -17.05 7.01 -16.43
N LEU A 75 -16.89 6.52 -17.66
CA LEU A 75 -17.02 7.30 -18.88
C LEU A 75 -18.44 7.22 -19.44
N ASP A 76 -18.78 8.22 -20.27
CA ASP A 76 -19.99 8.21 -21.08
C ASP A 76 -19.97 6.99 -22.01
N ARG A 77 -21.05 6.21 -22.01
CA ARG A 77 -21.15 5.02 -22.85
C ARG A 77 -22.58 4.69 -23.22
N VAL A 78 -22.73 4.01 -24.35
CA VAL A 78 -24.02 3.51 -24.82
C VAL A 78 -24.07 2.01 -24.54
N ILE A 79 -25.10 1.55 -23.86
CA ILE A 79 -25.32 0.12 -23.61
C ILE A 79 -26.61 -0.33 -24.26
N GLU A 80 -26.57 -1.54 -24.83
CA GLU A 80 -27.75 -2.23 -25.32
C GLU A 80 -28.24 -3.19 -24.24
N THR A 81 -29.55 -3.17 -24.01
CA THR A 81 -30.19 -4.00 -22.98
C THR A 81 -31.44 -4.62 -23.57
N ALA A 82 -31.62 -5.92 -23.32
CA ALA A 82 -32.85 -6.59 -23.71
C ALA A 82 -34.05 -5.96 -23.00
N SER A 83 -35.05 -5.59 -23.78
CA SER A 83 -36.35 -5.19 -23.29
C SER A 83 -37.12 -6.43 -22.85
N ARG A 84 -37.89 -6.29 -21.77
CA ARG A 84 -38.81 -7.33 -21.28
C ARG A 84 -39.87 -7.77 -22.29
N TRP A 85 -40.02 -7.03 -23.39
CA TRP A 85 -41.00 -7.27 -24.46
C TRP A 85 -40.36 -7.73 -25.79
N GLY A 86 -39.11 -8.23 -25.76
CA GLY A 86 -38.50 -8.90 -26.92
C GLY A 86 -37.75 -8.01 -27.93
N GLY A 87 -37.34 -6.80 -27.54
CA GLY A 87 -36.53 -5.89 -28.38
C GLY A 87 -35.23 -5.43 -27.72
N ILE A 88 -34.33 -4.80 -28.47
CA ILE A 88 -33.10 -4.19 -27.92
C ILE A 88 -33.40 -2.72 -27.56
N LYS A 89 -33.12 -2.34 -26.32
CA LYS A 89 -33.19 -0.95 -25.84
C LYS A 89 -31.78 -0.41 -25.67
N THR A 90 -31.48 0.66 -26.39
CA THR A 90 -30.24 1.43 -26.27
C THR A 90 -30.39 2.47 -25.14
N ASN A 91 -29.51 2.41 -24.15
CA ASN A 91 -29.46 3.38 -23.04
C ASN A 91 -28.12 4.12 -23.06
N ARG A 92 -28.16 5.46 -23.03
CA ARG A 92 -26.97 6.29 -22.86
C ARG A 92 -26.71 6.51 -21.37
N LEU A 93 -25.56 6.03 -20.89
CA LEU A 93 -25.10 6.24 -19.53
C LEU A 93 -24.08 7.37 -19.52
N ARG A 94 -24.32 8.39 -18.70
CA ARG A 94 -23.34 9.46 -18.45
C ARG A 94 -22.30 8.98 -17.44
N GLY A 95 -21.06 9.35 -17.71
CA GLY A 95 -19.91 9.22 -16.84
C GLY A 95 -20.11 9.99 -15.55
N ARG A 96 -19.54 9.46 -14.46
CA ARG A 96 -19.62 10.06 -13.13
C ARG A 96 -18.46 9.59 -12.28
N ILE A 97 -18.06 10.42 -11.32
CA ILE A 97 -17.16 9.99 -10.25
C ILE A 97 -17.88 8.95 -9.39
N LEU A 98 -17.27 7.79 -9.22
CA LEU A 98 -17.78 6.70 -8.40
C LEU A 98 -17.59 7.03 -6.92
N LYS A 99 -18.56 6.65 -6.09
CA LYS A 99 -18.44 6.81 -4.64
C LYS A 99 -17.68 5.60 -4.06
N PRO A 100 -16.47 5.80 -3.51
CA PRO A 100 -15.76 4.72 -2.84
C PRO A 100 -16.46 4.36 -1.53
N THR A 101 -16.40 3.07 -1.17
CA THR A 101 -16.94 2.54 0.09
C THR A 101 -15.79 1.96 0.91
N PRO A 102 -15.70 2.23 2.24
CA PRO A 102 -14.72 1.59 3.10
C PRO A 102 -14.91 0.08 3.22
N SER A 103 -13.83 -0.69 3.14
CA SER A 103 -13.78 -2.15 3.15
C SER A 103 -12.41 -2.67 3.67
N GLY A 104 -12.27 -3.99 3.74
CA GLY A 104 -11.07 -4.65 4.27
C GLY A 104 -11.01 -4.71 5.80
N SER A 105 -9.88 -5.20 6.32
CA SER A 105 -9.66 -5.29 7.77
C SER A 105 -9.77 -3.91 8.40
N ARG A 106 -10.59 -3.79 9.45
CA ARG A 106 -10.91 -2.51 10.13
C ARG A 106 -11.50 -1.43 9.21
N ARG A 107 -12.03 -1.77 8.03
CA ARG A 107 -12.60 -0.83 7.04
C ARG A 107 -11.62 0.27 6.60
N GLN A 108 -10.33 -0.03 6.58
CA GLN A 108 -9.29 0.96 6.28
C GLN A 108 -9.13 1.25 4.79
N HIS A 109 -9.51 0.34 3.89
CA HIS A 109 -9.28 0.49 2.45
C HIS A 109 -10.54 0.88 1.69
N LEU A 110 -10.39 1.69 0.63
CA LEU A 110 -11.51 2.07 -0.23
C LEU A 110 -11.71 1.08 -1.39
N ILE A 111 -12.96 0.71 -1.65
CA ILE A 111 -13.38 -0.09 -2.82
C ILE A 111 -14.39 0.66 -3.69
N VAL A 112 -14.40 0.34 -4.97
CA VAL A 112 -15.38 0.80 -5.95
C VAL A 112 -15.95 -0.38 -6.72
N SER A 113 -17.19 -0.25 -7.19
CA SER A 113 -17.84 -1.26 -8.05
C SER A 113 -17.65 -0.89 -9.51
N LEU A 114 -16.96 -1.75 -10.25
CA LEU A 114 -16.81 -1.68 -11.70
C LEU A 114 -17.82 -2.66 -12.34
N GLY A 115 -18.54 -2.20 -13.37
CA GLY A 115 -19.54 -3.01 -14.06
C GLY A 115 -20.63 -3.59 -13.14
N ARG A 116 -21.02 -4.84 -13.39
CA ARG A 116 -22.04 -5.57 -12.62
C ARG A 116 -21.40 -6.30 -11.43
N GLY A 117 -20.96 -5.55 -10.42
CA GLY A 117 -20.60 -6.10 -9.11
C GLY A 117 -19.12 -6.46 -8.91
N ASN A 118 -18.22 -6.06 -9.81
CA ASN A 118 -16.79 -6.26 -9.59
C ASN A 118 -16.29 -5.23 -8.58
N LEU A 119 -16.20 -5.63 -7.31
CA LEU A 119 -15.64 -4.80 -6.24
C LEU A 119 -14.12 -4.84 -6.31
N VAL A 120 -13.50 -3.68 -6.56
CA VAL A 120 -12.05 -3.55 -6.69
C VAL A 120 -11.54 -2.46 -5.74
N PHE A 121 -10.36 -2.69 -5.16
CA PHE A 121 -9.70 -1.71 -4.28
C PHE A 121 -9.12 -0.54 -5.07
N VAL A 122 -9.38 0.68 -4.60
CA VAL A 122 -8.94 1.93 -5.26
C VAL A 122 -7.41 1.99 -5.37
N HIS A 123 -6.68 1.73 -4.27
CA HIS A 123 -5.21 1.72 -4.30
C HIS A 123 -4.62 0.77 -5.36
N ARG A 124 -5.28 -0.38 -5.61
CA ARG A 124 -4.83 -1.32 -6.64
C ARG A 124 -5.07 -0.77 -8.03
N LEU A 125 -6.20 -0.11 -8.27
CA LEU A 125 -6.48 0.52 -9.56
C LEU A 125 -5.46 1.62 -9.88
N VAL A 126 -5.11 2.44 -8.89
CA VAL A 126 -4.11 3.51 -9.05
C VAL A 126 -2.76 2.91 -9.42
N LEU A 127 -2.24 1.94 -8.64
CA LEU A 127 -0.96 1.31 -8.97
C LEU A 127 -1.00 0.56 -10.31
N LEU A 128 -2.09 -0.14 -10.60
CA LEU A 128 -2.23 -0.89 -11.85
C LEU A 128 -2.18 0.03 -13.07
N ALA A 129 -2.83 1.19 -13.02
CA ALA A 129 -2.88 2.13 -14.13
C ALA A 129 -1.60 2.98 -14.28
N PHE A 130 -0.98 3.42 -13.17
CA PHE A 130 0.16 4.35 -13.20
C PHE A 130 1.53 3.70 -13.08
N VAL A 131 1.62 2.54 -12.42
CA VAL A 131 2.89 1.82 -12.19
C VAL A 131 2.94 0.54 -13.02
N GLY A 132 1.81 -0.16 -13.13
CA GLY A 132 1.68 -1.39 -13.90
C GLY A 132 1.26 -2.60 -13.06
N PRO A 133 1.27 -3.80 -13.66
CA PRO A 133 0.78 -5.01 -13.01
C PRO A 133 1.55 -5.30 -11.72
N ARG A 134 0.84 -5.89 -10.77
CA ARG A 134 1.41 -6.30 -9.49
C ARG A 134 2.51 -7.35 -9.71
N PRO A 135 3.76 -7.09 -9.31
CA PRO A 135 4.80 -8.11 -9.35
C PRO A 135 4.50 -9.27 -8.41
N ASP A 136 5.05 -10.45 -8.71
CA ASP A 136 4.81 -11.65 -7.91
C ASP A 136 5.28 -11.50 -6.46
N GLY A 137 4.49 -12.02 -5.53
CA GLY A 137 4.78 -11.94 -4.09
C GLY A 137 4.64 -10.54 -3.47
N MET A 138 4.25 -9.52 -4.25
CA MET A 138 4.05 -8.16 -3.75
C MET A 138 2.60 -7.85 -3.36
N GLU A 139 2.46 -6.88 -2.47
CA GLU A 139 1.21 -6.26 -2.03
C GLU A 139 1.29 -4.74 -2.18
N CYS A 140 0.12 -4.10 -2.29
CA CYS A 140 0.05 -2.65 -2.29
C CYS A 140 0.28 -2.14 -0.88
N ARG A 141 1.23 -1.23 -0.72
CA ARG A 141 1.60 -0.59 0.54
C ARG A 141 1.18 0.88 0.53
N HIS A 142 0.78 1.37 1.70
CA HIS A 142 0.51 2.79 1.96
C HIS A 142 1.66 3.30 2.84
N LEU A 143 2.44 4.26 2.34
CA LEU A 143 3.65 4.71 3.03
C LEU A 143 3.35 5.42 4.35
N ASP A 144 2.18 6.06 4.44
CA ASP A 144 1.65 6.74 5.63
C ASP A 144 0.84 5.83 6.58
N GLY A 145 0.60 4.57 6.22
CA GLY A 145 -0.23 3.62 6.98
C GLY A 145 -1.74 3.87 6.89
N ASN A 146 -2.18 4.91 6.17
CA ASN A 146 -3.59 5.25 6.01
C ASN A 146 -4.17 4.65 4.72
N GLY A 147 -4.92 3.56 4.87
CA GLY A 147 -5.59 2.86 3.76
C GLY A 147 -6.64 3.67 2.97
N SER A 148 -7.04 4.85 3.47
CA SER A 148 -7.95 5.76 2.78
C SER A 148 -7.21 6.79 1.90
N ASN A 149 -5.91 6.99 2.13
CA ASN A 149 -5.08 7.89 1.33
C ASN A 149 -4.55 7.16 0.09
N ASN A 150 -5.33 7.22 -0.99
CA ASN A 150 -5.05 6.50 -2.24
C ASN A 150 -4.28 7.34 -3.28
N ASN A 151 -3.60 8.41 -2.85
CA ASN A 151 -2.73 9.19 -3.74
C ASN A 151 -1.57 8.33 -4.25
N LEU A 152 -1.24 8.42 -5.54
CA LEU A 152 -0.16 7.66 -6.18
C LEU A 152 1.17 7.82 -5.45
N SER A 153 1.49 9.03 -4.97
CA SER A 153 2.71 9.30 -4.21
C SER A 153 2.78 8.58 -2.86
N ASN A 154 1.65 8.12 -2.33
CA ASN A 154 1.55 7.35 -1.08
C ASN A 154 1.52 5.83 -1.32
N LEU A 155 1.46 5.38 -2.58
CA LEU A 155 1.26 3.98 -2.92
C LEU A 155 2.50 3.38 -3.58
N ILE A 156 2.84 2.15 -3.21
CA ILE A 156 3.93 1.41 -3.85
C ILE A 156 3.65 -0.11 -3.81
N TRP A 157 4.13 -0.83 -4.82
CA TRP A 157 4.25 -2.28 -4.71
C TRP A 157 5.43 -2.64 -3.80
N GLY A 158 5.21 -3.56 -2.88
CA GLY A 158 6.32 -4.09 -2.09
C GLY A 158 5.96 -5.39 -1.40
N THR A 159 6.95 -5.97 -0.75
CA THR A 159 6.79 -7.25 -0.06
C THR A 159 6.07 -7.07 1.27
N ARG A 160 5.52 -8.19 1.77
CA ARG A 160 4.91 -8.25 3.09
C ARG A 160 5.88 -7.90 4.23
N LEU A 161 7.17 -8.22 4.07
CA LEU A 161 8.21 -7.88 5.05
C LEU A 161 8.36 -6.36 5.17
N GLU A 162 8.41 -5.67 4.04
CA GLU A 162 8.54 -4.21 4.03
C GLU A 162 7.29 -3.52 4.58
N ASN A 163 6.09 -4.05 4.31
CA ASN A 163 4.84 -3.55 4.90
C ASN A 163 4.84 -3.69 6.45
N MET A 164 5.36 -4.81 6.97
CA MET A 164 5.56 -4.97 8.43
C MET A 164 6.60 -3.97 8.96
N GLY A 165 7.64 -3.68 8.18
CA GLY A 165 8.62 -2.64 8.43
C GLY A 165 8.00 -1.25 8.54
N ASP A 166 7.16 -0.85 7.58
CA ASP A 166 6.43 0.43 7.61
C ASP A 166 5.57 0.55 8.86
N ARG A 167 4.80 -0.49 9.19
CA ARG A 167 3.97 -0.51 10.41
C ARG A 167 4.78 -0.40 11.70
N THR A 168 6.03 -0.89 11.68
CA THR A 168 6.97 -0.73 12.79
C THR A 168 7.49 0.70 12.85
N ARG A 169 7.90 1.27 11.72
CA ARG A 169 8.34 2.68 11.57
C ARG A 169 7.26 3.66 12.03
N LEU A 170 6.00 3.42 11.65
CA LEU A 170 4.85 4.24 11.99
C LEU A 170 4.34 4.01 13.42
N GLY A 171 4.96 3.10 14.19
CA GLY A 171 4.57 2.80 15.57
C GLY A 171 3.23 2.06 15.71
N GLU A 172 2.62 1.63 14.61
CA GLU A 172 1.38 0.84 14.61
C GLU A 172 1.58 -0.61 15.09
N HIS A 173 2.83 -1.09 15.04
CA HIS A 173 3.23 -2.40 15.57
C HIS A 173 3.56 -2.39 17.07
N ASN A 174 3.07 -1.40 17.82
CA ASN A 174 3.07 -1.42 19.27
C ASN A 174 2.02 -2.41 19.79
N ALA A 175 2.25 -3.71 19.56
CA ALA A 175 1.54 -4.74 20.29
C ALA A 175 1.67 -4.42 21.79
N PRO A 176 0.56 -4.43 22.55
CA PRO A 176 0.64 -4.15 23.96
C PRO A 176 1.61 -5.15 24.60
N ARG A 177 2.67 -4.63 25.21
CA ARG A 177 3.76 -5.41 25.82
C ARG A 177 3.77 -5.20 27.33
N GLY A 178 4.24 -6.21 28.08
CA GLY A 178 4.22 -6.19 29.54
C GLY A 178 2.79 -6.03 30.06
N GLU A 179 2.60 -5.19 31.08
CA GLU A 179 1.30 -4.86 31.68
C GLU A 179 0.27 -4.31 30.70
N ARG A 180 0.69 -3.65 29.62
CA ARG A 180 -0.26 -3.15 28.62
C ARG A 180 -0.99 -4.29 27.92
N ASN A 181 -0.43 -5.50 27.93
CA ASN A 181 -1.08 -6.69 27.41
C ASN A 181 -2.17 -7.12 28.38
N ARG A 182 -3.43 -7.10 27.93
CA ARG A 182 -4.59 -7.54 28.73
C ARG A 182 -4.51 -9.00 29.20
N ARG A 183 -3.64 -9.81 28.59
CA ARG A 183 -3.36 -11.21 29.00
C ARG A 183 -2.10 -11.35 29.86
N ALA A 184 -1.43 -10.25 30.22
CA ALA A 184 -0.27 -10.31 31.09
C ALA A 184 -0.69 -10.74 32.50
N VAL A 185 -0.07 -11.81 32.97
CA VAL A 185 -0.25 -12.35 34.33
C VAL A 185 0.61 -11.60 35.36
N LEU A 186 1.65 -10.91 34.90
CA LEU A 186 2.64 -10.26 35.74
C LEU A 186 2.60 -8.74 35.56
N THR A 187 2.85 -8.02 36.65
CA THR A 187 3.13 -6.57 36.65
C THR A 187 4.59 -6.30 36.29
N THR A 188 4.91 -5.05 35.97
CA THR A 188 6.26 -4.59 35.66
C THR A 188 7.16 -4.77 36.89
N GLU A 189 6.66 -4.44 38.08
CA GLU A 189 7.37 -4.60 39.35
C GLU A 189 7.65 -6.07 39.65
N GLN A 190 6.66 -6.95 39.43
CA GLN A 190 6.83 -8.38 39.59
C GLN A 190 7.88 -8.94 38.62
N ALA A 191 7.88 -8.48 37.37
CA ALA A 191 8.88 -8.91 36.38
C ALA A 191 10.30 -8.42 36.74
N VAL A 192 10.45 -7.21 37.28
CA VAL A 192 11.73 -6.69 37.81
C VAL A 192 12.22 -7.54 38.98
N GLU A 193 11.34 -7.84 39.94
CA GLU A 193 11.70 -8.65 41.10
C GLU A 193 12.07 -10.09 40.70
N ILE A 194 11.33 -10.69 39.76
CA ILE A 194 11.69 -12.01 39.18
C ILE A 194 13.09 -11.96 38.56
N LYS A 195 13.42 -10.92 37.78
CA LYS A 195 14.78 -10.77 37.22
C LYS A 195 15.84 -10.61 38.31
N ARG A 196 15.56 -9.87 39.37
CA ARG A 196 16.46 -9.72 40.52
C ARG A 196 16.72 -11.07 41.20
N LEU A 197 15.66 -11.85 41.46
CA LEU A 197 15.78 -13.17 42.10
C LEU A 197 16.54 -14.17 41.23
N LEU A 198 16.35 -14.11 39.90
CA LEU A 198 17.12 -14.90 38.94
C LEU A 198 18.62 -14.53 38.95
N ARG A 199 18.96 -13.23 39.05
CA ARG A 199 20.35 -12.77 39.18
C ARG A 199 21.02 -13.24 40.48
N VAL A 200 20.26 -13.30 41.57
CA VAL A 200 20.71 -13.81 42.87
C VAL A 200 20.83 -15.35 42.88
N GLY A 201 20.45 -16.03 41.78
CA GLY A 201 20.61 -17.47 41.62
C GLY A 201 19.49 -18.32 42.24
N GLN A 202 18.34 -17.71 42.58
CA GLN A 202 17.21 -18.50 43.05
C GLN A 202 16.67 -19.45 41.98
N ARG A 203 16.20 -20.63 42.42
CA ARG A 203 15.62 -21.62 41.50
C ARG A 203 14.34 -21.09 40.89
N GLN A 204 14.20 -21.27 39.58
CA GLN A 204 13.03 -20.84 38.82
C GLN A 204 11.71 -21.42 39.34
N SER A 205 11.72 -22.64 39.89
CA SER A 205 10.55 -23.29 40.51
C SER A 205 10.04 -22.54 41.73
N ASP A 206 10.94 -22.00 42.53
CA ASP A 206 10.62 -21.39 43.82
C ASP A 206 10.12 -19.96 43.59
N ILE A 207 10.75 -19.27 42.64
CA ILE A 207 10.26 -17.99 42.10
C ILE A 207 8.85 -18.18 41.54
N ALA A 208 8.63 -19.19 40.69
CA ALA A 208 7.32 -19.44 40.09
C ALA A 208 6.22 -19.65 41.15
N ARG A 209 6.52 -20.46 42.18
CA ARG A 209 5.61 -20.69 43.31
C ARG A 209 5.32 -19.40 44.09
N ARG A 210 6.35 -18.59 44.35
CA ARG A 210 6.23 -17.33 45.09
C ARG A 210 5.30 -16.32 44.41
N PHE A 211 5.32 -16.25 43.08
CA PHE A 211 4.47 -15.33 42.31
C PHE A 211 3.18 -15.98 41.78
N GLY A 212 2.89 -17.23 42.15
CA GLY A 212 1.69 -17.93 41.68
C GLY A 212 1.65 -18.15 40.16
N VAL A 213 2.81 -18.22 39.50
CA VAL A 213 2.90 -18.40 38.04
C VAL A 213 3.46 -19.77 37.68
N HIS A 214 3.15 -20.24 36.47
CA HIS A 214 3.77 -21.46 35.96
C HIS A 214 5.27 -21.24 35.73
N ARG A 215 6.12 -22.24 36.03
CA ARG A 215 7.59 -22.17 35.84
C ARG A 215 8.00 -21.69 34.44
N ASN A 216 7.24 -22.06 33.42
CA ASN A 216 7.48 -21.63 32.03
C ASN A 216 7.45 -20.10 31.86
N VAL A 217 6.67 -19.37 32.67
CA VAL A 217 6.64 -17.89 32.66
C VAL A 217 7.99 -17.35 33.11
N VAL A 218 8.54 -17.88 34.20
CA VAL A 218 9.86 -17.49 34.71
C VAL A 218 10.97 -17.87 33.72
N CYS A 219 10.89 -19.04 33.08
CA CYS A 219 11.82 -19.47 32.04
C CYS A 219 11.84 -18.51 30.83
N LYS A 220 10.67 -18.03 30.38
CA LYS A 220 10.55 -17.04 29.30
C LYS A 220 11.14 -15.68 29.66
N ILE A 221 11.02 -15.27 30.93
CA ILE A 221 11.64 -14.04 31.45
C ILE A 221 13.17 -14.21 31.49
N ALA A 222 13.65 -15.34 32.01
CA ALA A 222 15.07 -15.64 32.12
C ALA A 222 15.78 -15.69 30.75
N SER A 223 15.12 -16.28 29.75
CA SER A 223 15.63 -16.38 28.37
C SER A 223 15.41 -15.11 27.53
N GLY A 224 14.82 -14.05 28.09
CA GLY A 224 14.59 -12.79 27.37
C GLY A 224 13.50 -12.84 26.30
N HIS A 225 12.66 -13.88 26.26
CA HIS A 225 11.51 -13.95 25.35
C HIS A 225 10.36 -13.04 25.79
N THR A 226 10.24 -12.79 27.09
CA THR A 226 9.27 -11.85 27.67
C THR A 226 9.98 -10.85 28.57
N TRP A 227 9.45 -9.63 28.66
CA TRP A 227 10.01 -8.57 29.51
C TRP A 227 11.48 -8.21 29.23
N ALA A 228 11.98 -8.47 28.01
CA ALA A 228 13.37 -8.27 27.62
C ALA A 228 13.88 -6.83 27.84
N TRP A 229 12.99 -5.84 27.69
CA TRP A 229 13.31 -4.41 27.79
C TRP A 229 13.54 -3.92 29.22
N LEU A 230 13.14 -4.69 30.24
CA LEU A 230 13.45 -4.36 31.64
C LEU A 230 14.92 -4.67 31.91
N ARG A 231 15.72 -3.65 32.23
CA ARG A 231 17.14 -3.81 32.56
C ARG A 231 17.36 -4.15 34.03
#